data_AF-A0A7X9KRE5-F1
#
_entry.id   AF-A0A7X9KRE5-F1
#
_cell.length_a   1.000
_cell.length_b   1.000
_cell.length_c   1.000
_cell.angle_alpha   90.00
_cell.angle_beta   90.00
_cell.angle_gamma   90.00
#
_symmetry.space_group_name_H-M   'P 1'
#
loop_
_entity.id
_entity.type
_entity.pdbx_description
1 polymer ?
#
loop_
_entity_poly.entity_id
_entity_poly.type
_entity_poly.pdbx_seq_one_letter_code
_entity_poly.pdbx_strand_id
1 'polypeptide(L)'
;YFGEKNVQKDFYYFQDNEISKCSVLFPHTARQAIFIWSDEENNCQLQKLFIGGDLKAGNTAQDKTIGQNLWRSKSGLQAGMSIYQLRLLNEADFNFGGGKSAYTGLVFGNGEGKINFEKENIILGCINCYDDVFGNANIINCDDAIKEQRIMFIQTIILEPFDETELGLTQRAF
;
A
#
# COMPACT_ATOMS: atom_id res chain seq x y z
N TYR A 1 11.21 3.44 19.39
CA TYR A 1 11.14 2.32 20.35
C TYR A 1 9.78 1.68 20.23
N PHE A 2 9.74 0.37 19.94
CA PHE A 2 8.51 -0.43 19.86
C PHE A 2 7.98 -0.75 21.27
N GLY A 3 6.68 -1.02 21.41
CA GLY A 3 6.02 -1.37 22.68
C GLY A 3 4.53 -1.03 22.66
N GLU A 4 3.75 -1.67 23.54
CA GLU A 4 2.27 -1.59 23.61
C GLU A 4 1.75 -0.14 23.60
N LYS A 5 2.44 0.77 24.28
CA LYS A 5 2.12 2.21 24.30
C LYS A 5 2.09 2.90 22.92
N ASN A 6 2.69 2.29 21.90
CA ASN A 6 2.72 2.82 20.53
C ASN A 6 1.79 2.04 19.60
N VAL A 7 1.02 1.08 20.12
CA VAL A 7 0.05 0.28 19.37
C VAL A 7 -1.34 0.68 19.82
N GLN A 8 -2.19 1.04 18.88
CA GLN A 8 -3.59 1.32 19.11
C GLN A 8 -4.44 0.25 18.43
N LYS A 9 -5.42 -0.31 19.15
CA LYS A 9 -6.45 -1.13 18.53
C LYS A 9 -7.48 -0.20 17.90
N ASP A 10 -7.80 -0.42 16.64
CA ASP A 10 -8.74 0.42 15.90
C ASP A 10 -9.55 -0.42 14.90
N PHE A 11 -10.45 0.23 14.19
CA PHE A 11 -11.19 -0.34 13.08
C PHE A 11 -10.69 0.26 11.77
N TYR A 12 -10.26 -0.61 10.85
CA TYR A 12 -9.94 -0.21 9.49
C TYR A 12 -11.18 -0.33 8.62
N TYR A 13 -11.50 0.73 7.89
CA TYR A 13 -12.59 0.76 6.93
C TYR A 13 -12.03 0.55 5.54
N PHE A 14 -12.27 -0.62 4.96
CA PHE A 14 -12.10 -0.82 3.52
C PHE A 14 -13.26 -0.17 2.76
N GLN A 15 -13.05 0.12 1.46
CA GLN A 15 -14.05 0.74 0.58
C GLN A 15 -15.48 0.24 0.89
N ASP A 16 -16.37 1.19 1.24
CA ASP A 16 -17.82 1.04 1.41
C ASP A 16 -18.34 -0.14 2.27
N ASN A 17 -17.82 -0.28 3.50
CA ASN A 17 -18.45 -0.91 4.69
C ASN A 17 -17.77 -2.14 5.29
N GLU A 18 -16.61 -2.59 4.79
CA GLU A 18 -15.90 -3.68 5.45
C GLU A 18 -15.07 -3.12 6.62
N ILE A 19 -15.51 -3.45 7.84
CA ILE A 19 -14.85 -3.10 9.08
C ILE A 19 -14.01 -4.31 9.51
N SER A 20 -12.69 -4.15 9.54
CA SER A 20 -11.79 -5.13 10.14
C SER A 20 -11.14 -4.56 11.38
N LYS A 21 -11.08 -5.34 12.46
CA LYS A 21 -10.25 -4.97 13.62
C LYS A 21 -8.79 -4.95 13.21
N CYS A 22 -8.11 -3.85 13.53
CA CYS A 22 -6.72 -3.66 13.17
C CYS A 22 -5.89 -3.22 14.39
N SER A 23 -4.58 -3.40 14.26
CA SER A 23 -3.61 -2.78 15.15
C SER A 23 -2.85 -1.72 14.37
N VAL A 24 -2.82 -0.50 14.89
CA VAL A 24 -2.09 0.63 14.29
C VAL A 24 -0.85 0.89 15.14
N LEU A 25 0.32 0.70 14.54
CA LEU A 25 1.60 1.03 15.15
C LEU A 25 1.97 2.48 14.81
N PHE A 26 2.40 3.26 15.80
CA PHE A 26 2.76 4.69 15.67
C PHE A 26 1.71 5.54 14.92
N PRO A 27 0.45 5.56 15.38
CA PRO A 27 -0.64 6.26 14.71
C PRO A 27 -0.34 7.75 14.49
N HIS A 28 -0.73 8.28 13.34
CA HIS A 28 -0.54 9.68 12.92
C HIS A 28 0.93 10.15 12.90
N THR A 29 1.87 9.22 12.68
CA THR A 29 3.29 9.56 12.49
C THR A 29 3.80 9.03 11.16
N ALA A 30 4.95 9.53 10.73
CA ALA A 30 5.67 9.00 9.58
C ALA A 30 6.13 7.54 9.75
N ARG A 31 5.93 6.90 10.91
CA ARG A 31 6.23 5.48 11.15
C ARG A 31 4.97 4.62 11.24
N GLN A 32 3.83 5.14 10.83
CA GLN A 32 2.58 4.39 10.92
C GLN A 32 2.65 3.08 10.12
N ALA A 33 2.10 2.02 10.70
CA ALA A 33 1.86 0.75 10.01
C ALA A 33 0.56 0.14 10.54
N ILE A 34 -0.25 -0.45 9.67
CA ILE A 34 -1.56 -0.99 10.03
C ILE A 34 -1.56 -2.49 9.77
N PHE A 35 -1.87 -3.25 10.81
CA PHE A 35 -1.91 -4.71 10.78
C PHE A 35 -3.37 -5.15 10.79
N ILE A 36 -3.77 -5.92 9.77
CA ILE A 36 -5.07 -6.59 9.70
C ILE A 36 -4.86 -8.05 10.07
N TRP A 37 -5.67 -8.56 10.99
CA TRP A 37 -5.56 -9.90 11.54
C TRP A 37 -6.70 -10.78 11.04
N SER A 38 -6.42 -12.03 10.67
CA SER A 38 -7.46 -13.01 10.35
C SER A 38 -8.23 -13.42 11.60
N ASP A 39 -7.55 -13.54 12.75
CA ASP A 39 -8.18 -13.68 14.06
C ASP A 39 -8.20 -12.32 14.77
N GLU A 40 -9.32 -11.63 14.60
CA GLU A 40 -9.58 -10.32 15.16
C GLU A 40 -9.76 -10.32 16.69
N GLU A 41 -10.14 -11.44 17.29
CA GLU A 41 -10.35 -11.53 18.74
C GLU A 41 -9.00 -11.59 19.47
N ASN A 42 -8.12 -12.45 18.97
CA ASN A 42 -6.81 -12.67 19.58
C ASN A 42 -5.71 -11.79 18.97
N ASN A 43 -6.00 -11.05 17.88
CA ASN A 43 -5.03 -10.26 17.12
C ASN A 43 -3.83 -11.13 16.68
N CYS A 44 -4.13 -12.32 16.19
CA CYS A 44 -3.13 -13.26 15.70
C CYS A 44 -3.44 -13.63 14.25
N GLN A 45 -2.51 -14.37 13.61
CA GLN A 45 -2.58 -14.69 12.18
C GLN A 45 -2.68 -13.42 11.33
N LEU A 46 -1.54 -12.74 11.15
CA LEU A 46 -1.49 -11.56 10.29
C LEU A 46 -2.07 -11.91 8.92
N GLN A 47 -2.95 -11.06 8.41
CA GLN A 47 -3.55 -11.20 7.09
C GLN A 47 -2.95 -10.21 6.10
N LYS A 48 -2.83 -8.93 6.51
CA LYS A 48 -2.32 -7.84 5.67
C LYS A 48 -1.60 -6.80 6.51
N LEU A 49 -0.59 -6.18 5.93
CA LEU A 49 0.13 -5.03 6.49
C LEU A 49 0.05 -3.87 5.51
N PHE A 50 -0.47 -2.73 5.95
CA PHE A 50 -0.55 -1.51 5.16
C PHE A 50 0.49 -0.50 5.65
N ILE A 51 1.24 0.05 4.70
CA ILE A 51 2.26 1.08 4.91
C ILE A 51 1.95 2.27 3.99
N GLY A 52 1.85 3.46 4.57
CA GLY A 52 1.41 4.66 3.86
C GLY A 52 -0.12 4.84 3.89
N GLY A 53 -0.60 5.78 3.08
CA GLY A 53 -2.01 6.14 2.97
C GLY A 53 -2.58 6.89 4.17
N ASP A 54 -3.80 7.40 3.98
CA ASP A 54 -4.59 8.03 5.03
C ASP A 54 -5.59 7.02 5.58
N LEU A 55 -5.50 6.78 6.89
CA LEU A 55 -6.52 6.05 7.62
C LEU A 55 -7.81 6.86 7.61
N LYS A 56 -8.88 6.30 7.05
CA LYS A 56 -10.24 6.61 7.53
C LYS A 56 -10.54 5.69 8.72
N ALA A 57 -9.86 5.92 9.85
CA ALA A 57 -10.25 5.27 11.10
C ALA A 57 -11.56 5.91 11.59
N GLY A 58 -12.57 5.09 11.88
CA GLY A 58 -13.95 5.53 12.12
C GLY A 58 -14.16 6.46 13.31
N ASN A 59 -13.13 6.68 14.13
CA ASN A 59 -13.19 7.51 15.34
C ASN A 59 -12.24 8.72 15.35
N THR A 60 -11.54 9.04 14.26
CA THR A 60 -10.62 10.19 14.25
C THR A 60 -11.15 11.33 13.41
N ALA A 61 -11.69 12.36 14.09
CA ALA A 61 -12.01 13.69 13.55
C ALA A 61 -10.76 14.50 13.13
N GLN A 62 -9.67 13.83 12.74
CA GLN A 62 -8.43 14.43 12.30
C GLN A 62 -7.93 13.69 11.06
N ASP A 63 -8.36 14.17 9.90
CA ASP A 63 -7.75 13.90 8.59
C ASP A 63 -6.32 14.47 8.56
N LYS A 64 -5.40 13.85 9.30
CA LYS A 64 -3.98 14.14 9.17
C LYS A 64 -3.41 13.21 8.11
N THR A 65 -3.25 13.76 6.91
CA THR A 65 -2.64 13.05 5.82
C THR A 65 -1.20 12.69 6.15
N ILE A 66 -0.85 11.40 6.14
CA ILE A 66 0.54 10.97 6.31
C ILE A 66 1.22 11.11 4.95
N GLY A 67 1.73 12.30 4.68
CA GLY A 67 2.35 12.63 3.39
C GLY A 67 3.62 11.81 3.08
N GLN A 68 4.33 11.31 4.10
CA GLN A 68 5.54 10.48 3.92
C GLN A 68 5.67 9.44 5.04
N ASN A 69 5.86 8.18 4.65
CA ASN A 69 6.16 7.08 5.56
C ASN A 69 7.65 6.72 5.50
N LEU A 70 8.27 6.43 6.64
CA LEU A 70 9.71 6.14 6.77
C LEU A 70 10.06 4.66 6.57
N TRP A 71 9.07 3.77 6.52
CA TRP A 71 9.31 2.36 6.25
C TRP A 71 9.75 2.18 4.80
N ARG A 72 10.84 1.44 4.63
CA ARG A 72 11.39 1.05 3.34
C ARG A 72 11.45 -0.46 3.27
N SER A 73 10.90 -1.06 2.20
CA SER A 73 11.00 -2.49 1.97
C SER A 73 12.43 -2.91 1.63
N LYS A 74 12.71 -4.22 1.63
CA LYS A 74 14.00 -4.74 1.13
C LYS A 74 14.20 -4.48 -0.36
N SER A 75 13.12 -4.46 -1.14
CA SER A 75 13.13 -4.06 -2.56
C SER A 75 13.30 -2.55 -2.75
N GLY A 76 13.30 -1.76 -1.67
CA GLY A 76 13.52 -0.32 -1.69
C GLY A 76 12.24 0.51 -1.79
N LEU A 77 11.06 -0.12 -1.84
CA LEU A 77 9.75 0.52 -1.87
C LEU A 77 9.49 1.37 -0.61
N GLN A 78 8.84 2.51 -0.79
CA GLN A 78 8.54 3.49 0.24
C GLN A 78 7.36 4.34 -0.22
N ALA A 79 6.38 4.55 0.66
CA ALA A 79 5.26 5.44 0.36
C ALA A 79 5.75 6.88 0.14
N GLY A 80 5.16 7.56 -0.83
CA GLY A 80 5.56 8.89 -1.31
C GLY A 80 6.55 8.87 -2.49
N MET A 81 7.13 7.72 -2.87
CA MET A 81 7.94 7.66 -4.08
C MET A 81 7.11 7.96 -5.33
N SER A 82 7.65 8.78 -6.23
CA SER A 82 6.96 9.10 -7.49
C SER A 82 6.86 7.88 -8.40
N ILE A 83 5.90 7.88 -9.32
CA ILE A 83 5.78 6.84 -10.35
C ILE A 83 7.08 6.68 -11.16
N TYR A 84 7.80 7.78 -11.41
CA TYR A 84 9.10 7.76 -12.07
C TYR A 84 10.17 7.04 -11.22
N GLN A 85 10.23 7.29 -9.91
CA GLN A 85 11.15 6.59 -9.02
C GLN A 85 10.82 5.09 -8.95
N LEU A 86 9.54 4.74 -8.89
CA LEU A 86 9.09 3.35 -8.92
C LEU A 86 9.47 2.66 -10.24
N ARG A 87 9.30 3.34 -11.38
CA ARG A 87 9.71 2.87 -12.70
C ARG A 87 11.22 2.61 -12.81
N LEU A 88 12.04 3.49 -12.24
CA LEU A 88 13.50 3.30 -12.20
C LEU A 88 13.88 2.14 -11.27
N LEU A 89 13.22 2.02 -10.11
CA LEU A 89 13.49 0.94 -9.15
C LEU A 89 13.09 -0.44 -9.70
N ASN A 90 11.98 -0.50 -10.42
CA ASN A 90 11.50 -1.73 -11.07
C ASN A 90 12.34 -2.12 -12.29
N GLU A 91 13.04 -1.16 -12.91
CA GLU A 91 13.81 -1.30 -14.16
C GLU A 91 13.00 -1.67 -15.41
N ALA A 92 11.74 -2.08 -15.27
CA ALA A 92 10.77 -2.24 -16.35
C ALA A 92 9.54 -1.34 -16.16
N ASP A 93 8.81 -1.12 -17.24
CA ASP A 93 7.50 -0.49 -17.18
C ASP A 93 6.50 -1.42 -16.47
N PHE A 94 5.35 -0.85 -16.10
CA PHE A 94 4.26 -1.58 -15.46
C PHE A 94 2.94 -0.89 -15.77
N ASN A 95 1.86 -1.61 -15.54
CA ASN A 95 0.52 -1.10 -15.76
C ASN A 95 -0.16 -0.82 -14.42
N PHE A 96 -1.18 0.03 -14.42
CA PHE A 96 -2.00 0.27 -13.24
C PHE A 96 -3.44 0.64 -13.63
N GLY A 97 -4.36 0.54 -12.68
CA GLY A 97 -5.77 0.87 -12.90
C GLY A 97 -5.98 2.36 -13.15
N GLY A 98 -6.64 2.71 -14.25
CA GLY A 98 -7.09 4.08 -14.52
C GLY A 98 -8.40 4.42 -13.78
N GLY A 99 -8.92 5.63 -13.96
CA GLY A 99 -10.06 6.15 -13.20
C GLY A 99 -11.39 5.41 -13.39
N LYS A 100 -11.55 4.65 -14.49
CA LYS A 100 -12.72 3.79 -14.73
C LYS A 100 -12.57 2.39 -14.10
N SER A 101 -11.36 2.04 -13.64
CA SER A 101 -11.08 0.75 -13.04
C SER A 101 -11.69 0.65 -11.64
N ALA A 102 -12.26 -0.52 -11.32
CA ALA A 102 -12.63 -0.89 -9.96
C ALA A 102 -11.43 -0.85 -8.99
N TYR A 103 -10.21 -0.96 -9.52
CA TYR A 103 -8.96 -0.93 -8.77
C TYR A 103 -8.10 0.27 -9.21
N THR A 104 -8.69 1.46 -9.22
CA THR A 104 -7.98 2.70 -9.60
C THR A 104 -6.68 2.84 -8.80
N GLY A 105 -5.57 3.09 -9.50
CA GLY A 105 -4.24 3.25 -8.91
C GLY A 105 -3.53 1.95 -8.52
N LEU A 106 -4.20 0.79 -8.52
CA LEU A 106 -3.55 -0.50 -8.23
C LEU A 106 -2.56 -0.83 -9.34
N VAL A 107 -1.32 -1.14 -8.96
CA VAL A 107 -0.24 -1.55 -9.88
C VAL A 107 -0.38 -3.03 -10.22
N PHE A 108 -0.25 -3.33 -11.50
CA PHE A 108 -0.18 -4.67 -12.06
C PHE A 108 1.20 -4.88 -12.67
N GLY A 109 1.89 -5.93 -12.24
CA GLY A 109 3.13 -6.35 -12.89
C GLY A 109 2.88 -6.89 -14.29
N ASN A 110 3.83 -6.66 -15.19
CA ASN A 110 3.93 -7.34 -16.48
C ASN A 110 4.89 -8.55 -16.45
N GLY A 111 5.52 -8.83 -15.29
CA GLY A 111 6.48 -9.92 -15.11
C GLY A 111 7.91 -9.61 -15.54
N GLU A 112 8.20 -8.39 -16.03
CA GLU A 112 9.49 -8.05 -16.66
C GLU A 112 10.41 -7.17 -15.78
N GLY A 113 10.03 -6.92 -14.51
CA GLY A 113 10.76 -6.03 -13.59
C GLY A 113 11.37 -6.70 -12.36
N LYS A 114 12.12 -5.93 -11.58
CA LYS A 114 12.77 -6.36 -10.33
C LYS A 114 11.81 -6.50 -9.15
N ILE A 115 10.67 -5.81 -9.19
CA ILE A 115 9.70 -5.80 -8.10
C ILE A 115 8.64 -6.85 -8.41
N ASN A 116 8.37 -7.71 -7.43
CA ASN A 116 7.24 -8.63 -7.51
C ASN A 116 5.98 -7.93 -6.98
N PHE A 117 5.23 -7.31 -7.90
CA PHE A 117 3.98 -6.61 -7.58
C PHE A 117 2.83 -7.54 -7.13
N GLU A 118 2.97 -8.87 -7.29
CA GLU A 118 2.00 -9.84 -6.73
C GLU A 118 2.18 -10.00 -5.22
N LYS A 119 3.43 -9.86 -4.72
CA LYS A 119 3.75 -9.92 -3.28
C LYS A 119 3.72 -8.54 -2.61
N GLU A 120 4.08 -7.51 -3.38
CA GLU A 120 4.11 -6.12 -2.93
C GLU A 120 3.01 -5.33 -3.66
N ASN A 121 1.78 -5.40 -3.15
CA ASN A 121 0.64 -4.71 -3.73
C ASN A 121 0.80 -3.20 -3.54
N ILE A 122 0.84 -2.44 -4.63
CA ILE A 122 1.05 -0.99 -4.60
C ILE A 122 -0.19 -0.27 -5.12
N ILE A 123 -0.64 0.73 -4.36
CA ILE A 123 -1.68 1.67 -4.79
C ILE A 123 -1.05 3.04 -5.00
N LEU A 124 -1.22 3.58 -6.20
CA LEU A 124 -0.78 4.92 -6.58
C LEU A 124 -1.86 5.95 -6.26
N GLY A 125 -1.43 7.04 -5.64
CA GLY A 125 -2.20 8.29 -5.59
C GLY A 125 -1.85 9.17 -6.79
N CYS A 126 -2.77 10.06 -7.17
CA CYS A 126 -2.52 11.06 -8.20
C CYS A 126 -3.04 12.44 -7.79
N ILE A 127 -2.24 13.48 -8.06
CA ILE A 127 -2.57 14.88 -7.72
C ILE A 127 -3.33 15.58 -8.86
N ASN A 128 -3.08 15.22 -10.12
CA ASN A 128 -3.61 15.94 -11.28
C ASN A 128 -4.38 15.05 -12.28
N CYS A 129 -4.89 13.90 -11.82
CA CYS A 129 -5.63 12.94 -12.66
C CYS A 129 -7.14 13.22 -12.66
N TYR A 130 -7.53 14.43 -13.06
CA TYR A 130 -8.94 14.85 -13.12
C TYR A 130 -9.47 14.97 -14.56
N ASP A 131 -8.62 14.70 -15.55
CA ASP A 131 -8.99 14.75 -16.97
C ASP A 131 -9.74 13.50 -17.43
N ASP A 132 -10.48 13.65 -18.53
CA ASP A 132 -11.28 12.58 -19.13
C ASP A 132 -10.43 11.41 -19.64
N VAL A 133 -9.15 11.64 -19.96
CA VAL A 133 -8.25 10.57 -20.43
C VAL A 133 -8.01 9.58 -19.30
N PHE A 134 -7.65 10.08 -18.12
CA PHE A 134 -7.51 9.24 -16.93
C PHE A 134 -8.85 8.69 -16.46
N GLY A 135 -9.88 9.55 -16.38
CA GLY A 135 -11.19 9.20 -15.85
C GLY A 135 -11.88 8.06 -16.63
N ASN A 136 -11.62 7.95 -17.93
CA ASN A 136 -12.21 6.90 -18.78
C ASN A 136 -11.29 5.69 -19.00
N ALA A 137 -10.02 5.75 -18.59
CA ALA A 137 -9.08 4.65 -18.77
C ALA A 137 -9.35 3.52 -17.77
N ASN A 138 -9.31 2.28 -18.26
CA ASN A 138 -9.33 1.09 -17.39
C ASN A 138 -7.92 0.72 -16.92
N ILE A 139 -6.94 0.76 -17.82
CA ILE A 139 -5.54 0.42 -17.56
C ILE A 139 -4.67 1.50 -18.20
N ILE A 140 -3.62 1.91 -17.49
CA ILE A 140 -2.66 2.91 -17.93
C ILE A 140 -1.25 2.35 -17.75
N ASN A 141 -0.37 2.56 -18.73
CA ASN A 141 1.05 2.24 -18.63
C ASN A 141 1.80 3.37 -17.90
N CYS A 142 2.77 3.01 -17.05
CA CYS A 142 3.51 4.01 -16.28
C CYS A 142 4.33 4.98 -17.13
N ASP A 143 4.89 4.53 -18.26
CA ASP A 143 5.72 5.38 -19.12
C ASP A 143 4.86 6.42 -19.86
N ASP A 144 3.63 6.04 -20.25
CA ASP A 144 2.64 6.99 -20.78
C ASP A 144 2.22 8.02 -19.72
N ALA A 145 1.93 7.58 -18.49
CA ALA A 145 1.58 8.49 -17.40
C ALA A 145 2.71 9.48 -17.07
N ILE A 146 3.97 9.02 -17.12
CA ILE A 146 5.16 9.87 -16.94
C ILE A 146 5.28 10.88 -18.08
N LYS A 147 5.09 10.43 -19.33
CA LYS A 147 5.14 11.28 -20.52
C LYS A 147 4.05 12.36 -20.52
N GLU A 148 2.87 12.01 -20.03
CA GLU A 148 1.74 12.93 -19.82
C GLU A 148 1.91 13.85 -18.59
N GLN A 149 3.05 13.78 -17.89
CA GLN A 149 3.36 14.60 -16.72
C GLN A 149 2.35 14.44 -15.58
N ARG A 150 1.83 13.22 -15.40
CA ARG A 150 0.95 12.89 -14.27
C ARG A 150 1.76 12.85 -12.99
N ILE A 151 1.31 13.59 -11.98
CA ILE A 151 1.93 13.65 -10.66
C ILE A 151 1.36 12.52 -9.82
N MET A 152 1.97 11.34 -9.98
CA MET A 152 1.60 10.12 -9.28
C MET A 152 2.69 9.66 -8.32
N PHE A 153 2.27 9.03 -7.23
CA PHE A 153 3.16 8.56 -6.17
C PHE A 153 2.59 7.32 -5.48
N ILE A 154 3.45 6.52 -4.85
CA ILE A 154 3.04 5.39 -4.01
C ILE A 154 2.26 5.95 -2.82
N GLN A 155 0.94 5.79 -2.83
CA GLN A 155 0.11 6.17 -1.70
C GLN A 155 0.20 5.12 -0.60
N THR A 156 0.01 3.85 -0.99
CA THR A 156 -0.06 2.73 -0.06
C THR A 156 0.69 1.53 -0.61
N ILE A 157 1.40 0.83 0.28
CA ILE A 157 1.99 -0.49 0.04
C ILE A 157 1.25 -1.47 0.94
N ILE A 158 0.75 -2.55 0.35
CA ILE A 158 0.04 -3.64 1.04
C ILE A 158 0.91 -4.88 0.92
N LEU A 159 1.31 -5.43 2.06
CA LEU A 159 2.08 -6.65 2.14
C LEU A 159 1.18 -7.75 2.70
N GLU A 160 1.18 -8.89 2.04
CA GLU A 160 0.56 -10.11 2.55
C GLU A 160 1.66 -10.96 3.20
N PRO A 161 1.39 -11.57 4.37
CA PRO A 161 2.33 -12.46 5.00
C PRO A 161 2.63 -13.64 4.07
N PHE A 162 3.91 -13.95 3.93
CA PHE A 162 4.37 -15.07 3.13
C PHE A 162 3.85 -16.38 3.71
N ASP A 163 3.53 -17.34 2.84
CA ASP A 163 3.44 -18.73 3.26
C ASP A 163 4.85 -19.18 3.67
N GLU A 164 5.02 -19.59 4.93
CA GLU A 164 6.32 -20.02 5.48
C GLU A 164 6.93 -21.20 4.69
N THR A 165 6.10 -21.96 3.97
CA THR A 165 6.55 -23.03 3.09
C THR A 165 7.35 -22.54 1.88
N GLU A 166 7.08 -21.32 1.38
CA GLU A 166 7.83 -20.73 0.25
C GLU A 166 9.25 -20.30 0.63
N LEU A 167 9.50 -20.06 1.92
CA LEU A 167 10.80 -19.62 2.45
C LEU A 167 11.69 -20.78 2.90
N GLY A 168 11.20 -22.03 2.87
CA GLY A 168 11.90 -23.18 3.44
C GLY A 168 12.16 -23.05 4.93
N LEU A 169 11.48 -22.12 5.61
CA LEU A 169 11.64 -21.84 7.04
C LEU A 169 10.64 -22.69 7.83
N THR A 170 10.71 -24.02 7.68
CA THR A 170 10.13 -24.89 8.71
C THR A 170 11.06 -24.91 9.92
N GLN A 171 10.49 -24.56 11.06
CA GLN A 171 11.00 -24.65 12.43
C GLN A 171 12.01 -23.59 12.90
N ARG A 172 11.49 -22.58 13.60
CA ARG A 172 11.88 -22.37 15.00
C ARG A 172 10.65 -22.14 15.86
N ALA A 173 10.30 -23.17 16.61
CA ALA A 173 9.50 -23.04 17.82
C ALA A 173 10.19 -22.03 18.76
N PHE A 174 9.39 -21.12 19.31
CA PHE A 174 9.66 -20.49 20.59
C PHE A 174 8.54 -20.87 21.53
#